data_AF-A0A9E3XHA2-F1
#
_entry.id   AF-A0A9E3XHA2-F1
#
_cell.length_a   1.000
_cell.length_b   1.000
_cell.length_c   1.000
_cell.angle_alpha   90.00
_cell.angle_beta   90.00
_cell.angle_gamma   90.00
#
_symmetry.space_group_name_H-M   'P 1'
#
loop_
_entity.id
_entity.type
_entity.pdbx_description
1 polymer ?
#
loop_
_entity_poly.entity_id
_entity_poly.type
_entity_poly.pdbx_seq_one_letter_code
_entity_poly.pdbx_strand_id
1 'polypeptide(L)'
;PEDVNEALGRLENAFRLVKASEPVLKKVYKALRAGKISKDRIDRMVGKALELDIITREEAELLQQAELAREDAIQVDSFTQEDYMATSAKGKGGIRQQLSDPAMSN
;
A
#
# COMPACT_ATOMS: atom_id res chain seq x y z
N PRO A 1 5.75 -11.04 -6.75
CA PRO A 1 4.50 -10.85 -7.53
C PRO A 1 4.59 -9.53 -8.30
N GLU A 2 4.08 -9.47 -9.52
CA GLU A 2 4.32 -8.32 -10.43
C GLU A 2 3.06 -7.47 -10.67
N ASP A 3 1.89 -7.89 -10.17
CA ASP A 3 0.62 -7.20 -10.40
C ASP A 3 0.28 -6.23 -9.25
N VAL A 4 0.23 -4.94 -9.56
CA VAL A 4 -0.15 -3.85 -8.64
C VAL A 4 -1.61 -3.91 -8.18
N ASN A 5 -2.45 -4.75 -8.80
CA ASN A 5 -3.83 -4.95 -8.39
C ASN A 5 -3.96 -6.01 -7.28
N GLU A 6 -2.93 -6.80 -7.02
CA GLU A 6 -2.87 -7.70 -5.85
C GLU A 6 -2.46 -6.91 -4.60
N ALA A 7 -2.99 -7.28 -3.43
CA ALA A 7 -2.70 -6.59 -2.17
C ALA A 7 -1.19 -6.48 -1.88
N LEU A 8 -0.41 -7.51 -2.23
CA LEU A 8 1.04 -7.49 -2.09
C LEU A 8 1.71 -6.55 -3.11
N GLY A 9 1.22 -6.47 -4.34
CA GLY A 9 1.73 -5.53 -5.35
C GLY A 9 1.47 -4.07 -4.99
N ARG A 10 0.28 -3.75 -4.42
CA ARG A 10 0.00 -2.41 -3.87
C ARG A 10 0.99 -2.04 -2.76
N LEU A 11 1.24 -2.96 -1.84
CA LEU A 11 2.19 -2.76 -0.74
C LEU A 11 3.62 -2.57 -1.23
N GLU A 12 4.09 -3.40 -2.17
CA GLU A 12 5.43 -3.29 -2.76
C GLU A 12 5.61 -1.97 -3.52
N ASN A 13 4.60 -1.55 -4.30
CA ASN A 13 4.62 -0.28 -5.01
C ASN A 13 4.67 0.92 -4.04
N ALA A 14 3.82 0.90 -3.01
CA ALA A 14 3.82 1.92 -1.97
C ALA A 14 5.19 2.01 -1.27
N PHE A 15 5.76 0.86 -0.90
CA PHE A 15 7.09 0.80 -0.27
C PHE A 15 8.17 1.42 -1.16
N ARG A 16 8.20 1.06 -2.45
CA ARG A 16 9.18 1.59 -3.41
C ARG A 16 9.07 3.11 -3.55
N LEU A 17 7.86 3.64 -3.71
CA LEU A 17 7.62 5.08 -3.88
C LEU A 17 7.95 5.87 -2.61
N VAL A 18 7.53 5.39 -1.43
CA VAL A 18 7.87 6.01 -0.15
C VAL A 18 9.39 5.98 0.09
N LYS A 19 10.06 4.89 -0.26
CA LYS A 19 11.52 4.82 -0.13
C LYS A 19 12.22 5.81 -1.07
N ALA A 20 11.74 5.92 -2.31
CA ALA A 20 12.28 6.87 -3.29
C ALA A 20 12.05 8.32 -2.88
N SER A 21 10.96 8.63 -2.18
CA SER A 21 10.61 10.00 -1.77
C SER A 21 11.32 10.47 -0.48
N GLU A 22 11.94 9.56 0.28
CA GLU A 22 12.66 9.86 1.54
C GLU A 22 13.67 11.02 1.41
N PRO A 23 14.55 11.08 0.39
CA PRO A 23 15.51 12.17 0.26
C PRO A 23 14.84 13.53 0.03
N VAL A 24 13.73 13.56 -0.72
CA VAL A 24 12.95 14.78 -0.97
C VAL A 24 12.31 15.27 0.33
N LEU A 25 11.69 14.37 1.09
CA LEU A 25 11.08 14.69 2.37
C LEU A 25 12.10 15.27 3.37
N LYS A 26 13.35 14.76 3.35
CA LYS A 26 14.46 15.32 4.13
C LYS A 26 14.79 16.77 3.73
N LYS A 27 14.70 17.14 2.45
CA LYS A 27 14.89 18.54 2.01
C LYS A 27 13.84 19.46 2.62
N VAL A 28 12.57 19.04 2.60
CA VAL A 28 11.45 19.79 3.20
C VAL A 28 11.68 19.99 4.70
N TYR A 29 12.02 18.93 5.44
CA TYR A 29 12.32 19.05 6.87
C TYR A 29 13.57 19.88 7.17
N LYS A 30 14.59 19.82 6.30
CA LYS A 30 15.78 20.68 6.42
C LYS A 30 15.40 22.15 6.26
N ALA A 31 14.52 22.49 5.31
CA ALA A 31 14.01 23.84 5.15
C ALA A 31 13.17 24.30 6.34
N LEU A 32 12.35 23.43 6.93
CA LEU A 32 11.62 23.70 8.17
C LEU A 32 12.58 24.05 9.31
N ARG A 33 13.61 23.22 9.54
CA ARG A 33 14.61 23.46 10.59
C ARG A 33 15.45 24.71 10.36
N ALA A 34 15.67 25.06 9.09
CA ALA A 34 16.35 26.30 8.70
C ALA A 34 15.44 27.54 8.78
N GLY A 35 14.16 27.40 9.16
CA GLY A 35 13.20 28.51 9.24
C GLY A 35 12.76 29.06 7.88
N LYS A 36 13.04 28.36 6.78
CA LYS A 36 12.64 28.78 5.43
C LYS A 36 11.16 28.54 5.14
N ILE A 37 10.57 27.54 5.79
CA ILE A 37 9.14 27.25 5.77
C ILE A 37 8.66 27.10 7.21
N SER A 38 7.39 27.43 7.45
CA SER A 38 6.75 27.25 8.75
C SER A 38 6.25 25.82 8.94
N LYS A 39 6.12 25.39 10.20
CA LYS A 39 5.53 24.09 10.53
C LYS A 39 4.04 24.11 10.16
N ASP A 40 3.60 23.11 9.41
CA ASP A 40 2.20 22.93 9.00
C ASP A 40 1.97 21.43 8.71
N ARG A 41 0.82 21.08 8.13
CA ARG A 41 0.61 19.77 7.50
C ARG A 41 1.61 19.56 6.36
N ILE A 42 1.95 18.29 6.12
CA ILE A 42 3.00 17.93 5.18
C ILE A 42 2.71 18.38 3.75
N ASP A 43 1.46 18.26 3.30
CA ASP A 43 1.00 18.71 1.98
C ASP A 43 1.22 20.22 1.79
N ARG A 44 0.91 21.03 2.81
CA ARG A 44 1.15 22.48 2.79
C ARG A 44 2.64 22.80 2.83
N MET A 45 3.42 22.07 3.63
CA MET A 45 4.88 22.24 3.69
C MET A 45 5.56 21.89 2.36
N VAL A 46 5.11 20.84 1.67
CA VAL A 46 5.60 20.45 0.33
C VAL A 46 5.25 21.52 -0.70
N GLY A 47 4.00 22.03 -0.68
CA GLY A 47 3.60 23.14 -1.55
C GLY A 47 4.46 24.40 -1.34
N LYS A 48 4.72 24.77 -0.07
CA LYS A 48 5.62 25.89 0.25
C LYS A 48 7.06 25.63 -0.14
N ALA A 49 7.55 24.39 -0.02
CA ALA A 49 8.89 24.03 -0.47
C ALA A 49 9.01 24.13 -2.00
N LEU A 50 7.97 23.79 -2.75
CA LEU A 50 7.93 23.95 -4.20
C LEU A 50 7.89 25.45 -4.60
N GLU A 51 7.03 26.25 -3.96
CA GLU A 51 6.94 27.70 -4.20
C GLU A 51 8.26 28.45 -3.97
N LEU A 52 9.11 27.94 -3.07
CA LEU A 52 10.41 28.52 -2.72
C LEU A 52 11.58 27.83 -3.42
N ASP A 53 11.33 27.01 -4.43
CA ASP A 53 12.34 26.25 -5.20
C ASP A 53 13.28 25.39 -4.32
N ILE A 54 12.82 24.95 -3.14
CA ILE A 54 13.56 24.04 -2.25
C ILE A 54 13.54 22.61 -2.80
N ILE A 55 12.45 22.26 -3.48
CA ILE A 55 12.25 21.01 -4.21
C ILE A 55 11.74 21.32 -5.62
N THR A 56 11.98 20.42 -6.57
CA THR A 56 11.45 20.58 -7.93
C THR A 56 10.01 20.11 -8.05
N ARG A 57 9.39 20.37 -9.20
CA ARG A 57 8.04 19.88 -9.51
C ARG A 57 7.98 18.35 -9.51
N GLU A 58 8.97 17.71 -10.11
CA GLU A 58 9.09 16.25 -10.20
C GLU A 58 9.25 15.62 -8.82
N GLU A 59 9.96 16.30 -7.93
CA GLU A 59 10.12 15.89 -6.53
C GLU A 59 8.82 16.01 -5.74
N ALA A 60 8.05 17.08 -5.96
CA ALA A 60 6.73 17.23 -5.36
C ALA A 60 5.73 16.18 -5.88
N GLU A 61 5.76 15.89 -7.19
CA GLU A 61 4.97 14.83 -7.81
C GLU A 61 5.33 13.46 -7.24
N LEU A 62 6.63 13.16 -7.05
CA LEU A 62 7.06 11.91 -6.43
C LEU A 62 6.50 11.74 -5.01
N LEU A 63 6.50 12.80 -4.21
CA LEU A 63 5.88 12.78 -2.88
C LEU A 63 4.38 12.50 -3.00
N GLN A 64 3.66 13.19 -3.90
CA GLN A 64 2.24 12.96 -4.11
C GLN A 64 1.93 11.52 -4.52
N GLN A 65 2.70 10.94 -5.45
CA GLN A 65 2.54 9.55 -5.88
C GLN A 65 2.78 8.57 -4.74
N ALA A 66 3.76 8.84 -3.89
CA ALA A 66 4.02 8.02 -2.71
C ALA A 66 2.86 8.06 -1.70
N GLU A 67 2.25 9.23 -1.48
CA GLU A 67 1.07 9.37 -0.62
C GLU A 67 -0.12 8.57 -1.17
N LEU A 68 -0.43 8.72 -2.47
CA LEU A 68 -1.52 8.01 -3.13
C LEU A 68 -1.33 6.49 -3.08
N ALA A 69 -0.13 5.99 -3.38
CA ALA A 69 0.15 4.56 -3.34
C ALA A 69 0.05 3.99 -1.92
N ARG A 70 0.43 4.77 -0.90
CA ARG A 70 0.27 4.36 0.50
C ARG A 70 -1.20 4.30 0.90
N GLU A 71 -2.01 5.28 0.48
CA GLU A 71 -3.45 5.28 0.74
C GLU A 71 -4.12 4.07 0.10
N ASP A 72 -3.77 3.75 -1.14
CA ASP A 72 -4.25 2.58 -1.89
C ASP A 72 -3.86 1.25 -1.21
N ALA A 73 -2.63 1.12 -0.72
CA ALA A 73 -2.17 -0.07 -0.02
C ALA A 73 -2.87 -0.32 1.34
N ILE A 74 -3.46 0.70 1.96
CA ILE A 74 -4.13 0.60 3.27
C ILE A 74 -5.64 0.37 3.13
N GLN A 75 -6.24 0.54 1.95
CA GLN A 75 -7.68 0.32 1.75
C GLN A 75 -8.06 -1.14 2.01
N VAL A 76 -9.06 -1.33 2.88
CA VAL A 76 -9.44 -2.63 3.46
C VAL A 76 -10.50 -3.38 2.63
N ASP A 77 -11.18 -2.72 1.69
CA ASP A 77 -12.35 -3.28 0.96
C ASP A 77 -12.02 -4.31 -0.14
N SER A 78 -10.76 -4.74 -0.30
CA SER A 78 -10.36 -5.71 -1.33
C SER A 78 -10.43 -7.18 -0.89
N PHE A 79 -10.83 -7.50 0.35
CA PHE A 79 -11.07 -8.89 0.74
C PHE A 79 -12.49 -9.30 0.35
N THR A 80 -12.66 -9.68 -0.92
CA THR A 80 -13.94 -10.20 -1.39
C THR A 80 -14.20 -11.58 -0.78
N GLN A 81 -15.48 -11.96 -0.70
CA GLN A 81 -15.86 -13.30 -0.22
C GLN A 81 -15.28 -14.39 -1.14
N GLU A 82 -15.14 -14.09 -2.42
CA GLU A 82 -14.51 -14.93 -3.43
C GLU A 82 -13.01 -15.18 -3.11
N ASP A 83 -12.25 -14.15 -2.71
CA ASP A 83 -10.83 -14.28 -2.32
C ASP A 83 -10.65 -15.15 -1.07
N TYR A 84 -11.58 -15.03 -0.12
CA TYR A 84 -11.61 -15.87 1.08
C TYR A 84 -11.86 -17.36 0.71
N MET A 85 -12.85 -17.63 -0.15
CA MET A 85 -13.17 -18.99 -0.56
C MET A 85 -12.04 -19.64 -1.36
N ALA A 86 -11.38 -18.90 -2.27
CA ALA A 86 -10.24 -19.38 -3.04
C ALA A 86 -9.06 -19.83 -2.15
N THR A 87 -8.82 -19.12 -1.05
CA THR A 87 -7.75 -19.46 -0.08
C THR A 87 -8.15 -20.66 0.79
N SER A 88 -9.42 -20.77 1.19
CA SER A 88 -9.92 -21.86 2.03
C SER A 88 -9.94 -23.24 1.34
N ALA A 89 -10.08 -23.27 0.01
CA ALA A 89 -10.14 -24.52 -0.77
C ALA A 89 -8.78 -25.23 -0.91
N LYS A 90 -7.65 -24.52 -0.71
CA LYS A 90 -6.29 -25.08 -0.84
C LYS A 90 -5.78 -25.77 0.43
N GLY A 91 -6.54 -25.75 1.53
CA GLY A 91 -6.16 -26.31 2.83
C GLY A 91 -6.98 -27.53 3.26
N LYS A 92 -7.06 -28.60 2.46
CA LYS A 92 -7.63 -29.89 2.91
C LYS A 92 -6.77 -31.08 2.48
N GLY A 93 -5.76 -31.37 3.30
CA GLY A 93 -5.13 -32.69 3.39
C GLY A 93 -5.50 -33.37 4.71
N GLY A 94 -6.15 -34.55 4.64
CA GLY A 94 -6.51 -35.45 5.76
C GLY A 94 -7.77 -35.03 6.53
N ILE A 95 -8.74 -35.88 6.91
CA ILE A 95 -8.68 -37.27 7.37
C ILE A 95 -9.97 -38.02 6.95
N ARG A 96 -9.81 -39.30 6.61
CA ARG A 96 -10.84 -40.28 6.27
C ARG A 96 -11.50 -40.82 7.55
N GLN A 97 -12.82 -40.92 7.63
CA GLN A 97 -13.46 -41.93 8.50
C GLN A 97 -14.65 -42.57 7.76
N GLN A 98 -14.44 -43.84 7.41
CA GLN A 98 -15.48 -44.79 6.99
C GLN A 98 -16.37 -45.15 8.19
N LEU A 99 -17.61 -45.58 7.90
CA LEU A 99 -18.55 -46.48 8.61
C LEU A 99 -19.97 -45.97 8.25
N SER A 100 -20.94 -46.69 7.72
CA SER A 100 -21.13 -48.05 7.19
C SER A 100 -22.54 -48.10 6.56
N ASP A 101 -22.68 -48.66 5.35
CA ASP A 101 -23.92 -49.00 4.60
C ASP A 101 -24.96 -49.82 5.45
N PRO A 102 -26.25 -50.04 5.07
CA PRO A 102 -26.76 -50.17 3.69
C PRO A 102 -28.21 -49.69 3.37
N ALA A 103 -28.44 -49.28 2.13
CA ALA A 103 -29.77 -49.31 1.52
C ALA A 103 -29.67 -49.90 0.10
N MET A 104 -29.61 -51.24 0.03
CA MET A 104 -30.00 -51.97 -1.17
C MET A 104 -31.53 -52.02 -1.19
N SER A 105 -32.10 -51.27 -2.13
CA SER A 105 -33.48 -51.40 -2.59
C SER A 105 -33.58 -52.61 -3.52
N ASN A 106 -34.65 -53.38 -3.30
CA ASN A 106 -35.22 -54.49 -4.10
C ASN A 106 -34.58 -55.88 -3.97
#